data_AF-A0AAN8S128-F1
#
_entry.id   AF-A0AAN8S128-F1
#
_cell.length_a   1.000
_cell.length_b   1.000
_cell.length_c   1.000
_cell.angle_alpha   90.00
_cell.angle_beta   90.00
_cell.angle_gamma   90.00
#
_symmetry.space_group_name_H-M   'P 1'
#
loop_
_entity.id
_entity.type
_entity.pdbx_description
1 polymer ?
#
loop_
_entity_poly.entity_id
_entity_poly.type
_entity_poly.pdbx_seq_one_letter_code
_entity_poly.pdbx_strand_id
1 'polypeptide(L)'
;MTKYTAKQWFVKERSGDNLNIEKTFELVTKELSTDDLKEGDLFLKAHYFSNDPTQRIWINKDSVKERLYRVPIENGELMESYGIFEVIESRKADYEKGDFVLARAFWADYCILTPIDLKVDAGATLMKVMGDPTDFLTLGITGITAYFGLLTVGAATSKDSTVVVSVAAGATGSVACQIAKNVLGIKNVVGITSSEAKCDFLKKSCGCDYALNYRSPSFKQDFEEATKDDIDVYFDNVGGEILDMALVRMKEYGRVVSCGAISLYDDMKGGGASAGISREAWIQVICHKVRIEGFVVIQFADQLPKALADLVPWLMEGKIHLVKDIWEAGIEDVPRGMLKLFKGSESNLELYWKNIITRAVTKTWEARASAFGNFKATKREERQENMV
;
A
#
# COMPACT_ATOMS: atom_id res chain seq x y z
N MET A 1 30.38 16.73 -15.31
CA MET A 1 30.47 16.31 -13.90
C MET A 1 29.44 17.05 -13.10
N THR A 2 28.30 16.42 -12.86
CA THR A 2 27.26 17.00 -12.00
C THR A 2 27.24 16.20 -10.71
N LYS A 3 27.70 16.82 -9.62
CA LYS A 3 27.64 16.28 -8.26
C LYS A 3 26.35 16.74 -7.58
N TYR A 4 25.75 15.86 -6.81
CA TYR A 4 24.56 16.11 -6.03
C TYR A 4 24.83 15.79 -4.56
N THR A 5 24.44 16.70 -3.67
CA THR A 5 24.40 16.43 -2.23
C THR A 5 23.14 15.63 -1.94
N ALA A 6 23.31 14.36 -1.58
CA ALA A 6 22.24 13.41 -1.30
C ALA A 6 22.10 13.16 0.21
N LYS A 7 20.90 13.35 0.75
CA LYS A 7 20.51 12.95 2.11
C LYS A 7 19.82 11.60 2.04
N GLN A 8 20.34 10.62 2.78
CA GLN A 8 19.88 9.24 2.71
C GLN A 8 19.73 8.64 4.11
N TRP A 9 18.61 7.95 4.33
CA TRP A 9 18.36 7.24 5.59
C TRP A 9 18.95 5.83 5.55
N PHE A 10 19.75 5.52 6.56
CA PHE A 10 20.29 4.19 6.82
C PHE A 10 19.58 3.54 8.01
N VAL A 11 19.48 2.21 7.99
CA VAL A 11 19.12 1.42 9.17
C VAL A 11 20.35 1.35 10.06
N LYS A 12 20.40 2.18 11.10
CA LYS A 12 21.50 2.20 12.06
C LYS A 12 21.51 0.95 12.93
N GLU A 13 20.35 0.62 13.49
CA GLU A 13 20.16 -0.56 14.34
C GLU A 13 18.76 -1.13 14.11
N ARG A 14 18.67 -2.37 13.64
CA ARG A 14 17.39 -3.08 13.53
C ARG A 14 16.68 -3.14 14.88
N SER A 15 15.44 -2.68 14.92
CA SER A 15 14.64 -2.66 16.15
C SER A 15 13.95 -4.01 16.39
N GLY A 16 13.86 -4.42 17.66
CA GLY A 16 12.85 -5.40 18.10
C GLY A 16 11.50 -4.70 18.20
N ASP A 17 10.62 -5.12 19.10
CA ASP A 17 9.33 -4.47 19.37
C ASP A 17 9.49 -2.98 19.77
N ASN A 18 8.40 -2.21 19.60
CA ASN A 18 8.34 -0.77 19.87
C ASN A 18 9.38 0.04 19.07
N LEU A 19 9.13 0.20 17.76
CA LEU A 19 9.99 0.97 16.86
C LEU A 19 10.38 2.34 17.45
N ASN A 20 11.69 2.58 17.58
CA ASN A 20 12.25 3.87 17.99
C ASN A 20 13.04 4.47 16.82
N ILE A 21 12.52 5.52 16.19
CA ILE A 21 13.14 6.14 15.01
C ILE A 21 14.60 6.54 15.26
N GLU A 22 14.89 7.22 16.37
CA GLU A 22 16.20 7.82 16.64
C GLU A 22 17.30 6.76 16.86
N LYS A 23 16.90 5.59 17.37
CA LYS A 23 17.81 4.44 17.51
C LYS A 23 17.93 3.66 16.20
N THR A 24 16.82 3.56 15.47
CA THR A 24 16.71 2.66 14.31
C THR A 24 17.32 3.26 13.05
N PHE A 25 17.17 4.57 12.86
CA PHE A 25 17.54 5.24 11.63
C PHE A 25 18.57 6.34 11.85
N GLU A 26 19.44 6.53 10.87
CA GLU A 26 20.35 7.67 10.82
C GLU A 26 20.32 8.33 9.45
N LEU A 27 20.30 9.67 9.43
CA LEU A 27 20.33 10.45 8.21
C LEU A 27 21.78 10.80 7.88
N VAL A 28 22.26 10.36 6.73
CA VAL A 28 23.62 10.60 6.26
C VAL A 28 23.58 11.47 5.01
N THR A 29 24.48 12.45 4.93
CA THR A 29 24.67 13.27 3.73
C THR A 29 25.91 12.80 2.97
N LYS A 30 25.78 12.51 1.67
CA LYS A 30 26.86 12.07 0.78
C LYS A 30 26.86 12.89 -0.51
N GLU A 31 28.02 13.01 -1.15
CA GLU A 31 28.08 13.44 -2.55
C GLU A 31 27.87 12.24 -3.46
N LEU A 32 26.95 12.35 -4.41
CA LEU A 32 26.78 11.39 -5.50
C LEU A 32 27.13 12.06 -6.84
N SER A 33 27.87 11.38 -7.71
CA SER A 33 28.14 11.87 -9.06
C SER A 33 27.36 11.08 -10.11
N THR A 34 26.90 11.80 -11.13
CA THR A 34 26.41 11.19 -12.37
C THR A 34 27.50 10.47 -13.16
N ASP A 35 28.76 10.84 -12.93
CA ASP A 35 29.92 10.18 -13.54
C ASP A 35 30.17 8.77 -12.95
N ASP A 36 29.58 8.47 -11.78
CA ASP A 36 29.71 7.17 -11.10
C ASP A 36 28.74 6.11 -11.67
N LEU A 37 27.84 6.52 -12.58
CA LEU A 37 26.86 5.62 -13.20
C LEU A 37 27.53 4.59 -14.09
N LYS A 38 27.20 3.32 -13.86
CA LYS A 38 27.60 2.19 -14.70
C LYS A 38 26.52 1.90 -15.74
N GLU A 39 26.85 1.05 -16.70
CA GLU A 39 25.89 0.56 -17.69
C GLU A 39 24.67 -0.06 -17.00
N GLY A 40 23.48 0.39 -17.38
CA GLY A 40 22.20 -0.01 -16.81
C GLY A 40 21.74 0.75 -15.56
N ASP A 41 22.56 1.64 -15.00
CA ASP A 41 22.19 2.44 -13.82
C ASP A 41 21.26 3.61 -14.17
N LEU A 42 20.42 4.00 -13.21
CA LEU A 42 19.62 5.23 -13.25
C LEU A 42 20.00 6.14 -12.08
N PHE A 43 20.23 7.43 -12.36
CA PHE A 43 20.34 8.46 -11.33
C PHE A 43 18.97 9.09 -11.10
N LEU A 44 18.45 8.97 -9.89
CA LEU A 44 17.07 9.28 -9.56
C LEU A 44 16.99 10.39 -8.52
N LYS A 45 15.98 11.25 -8.67
CA LYS A 45 15.55 12.22 -7.66
C LYS A 45 14.19 11.82 -7.13
N ALA A 46 14.07 11.67 -5.81
CA ALA A 46 12.80 11.33 -5.18
C ALA A 46 11.82 12.51 -5.23
N HIS A 47 10.57 12.21 -5.58
CA HIS A 47 9.45 13.12 -5.42
C HIS A 47 8.49 12.64 -4.35
N TYR A 48 8.30 11.32 -4.25
CA TYR A 48 7.32 10.67 -3.39
C TYR A 48 7.86 9.35 -2.85
N PHE A 49 7.69 9.08 -1.56
CA PHE A 49 7.95 7.77 -0.94
C PHE A 49 6.66 7.15 -0.46
N SER A 50 6.47 5.85 -0.62
CA SER A 50 5.45 5.07 0.11
C SER A 50 6.01 4.63 1.44
N ASN A 51 5.33 4.98 2.53
CA ASN A 51 5.53 4.25 3.78
C ASN A 51 4.54 3.07 3.80
N ASP A 52 5.09 1.86 3.88
CA ASP A 52 4.32 0.63 3.87
C ASP A 52 4.49 -0.10 5.21
N PRO A 53 3.42 -0.66 5.81
CA PRO A 53 3.54 -1.39 7.07
C PRO A 53 4.57 -2.52 7.04
N THR A 54 4.79 -3.14 5.87
CA THR A 54 5.77 -4.21 5.67
C THR A 54 7.21 -3.76 5.91
N GLN A 55 7.53 -2.47 5.74
CA GLN A 55 8.86 -1.92 6.04
C GLN A 55 9.31 -2.24 7.47
N ARG A 56 8.36 -2.29 8.41
CA ARG A 56 8.63 -2.65 9.80
C ARG A 56 9.15 -4.08 9.94
N ILE A 57 8.63 -5.02 9.15
CA ILE A 57 9.07 -6.42 9.13
C ILE A 57 10.49 -6.50 8.54
N TRP A 58 10.78 -5.73 7.50
CA TRP A 58 12.07 -5.78 6.80
C TRP A 58 13.24 -5.38 7.70
N ILE A 59 12.99 -4.54 8.71
CA ILE A 59 13.99 -4.07 9.68
C ILE A 59 13.83 -4.70 11.07
N ASN A 60 12.83 -5.55 11.30
CA ASN A 60 12.62 -6.15 12.62
C ASN A 60 13.73 -7.18 12.90
N LYS A 61 14.51 -6.99 13.97
CA LYS A 61 15.63 -7.90 14.32
C LYS A 61 15.18 -9.31 14.74
N ASP A 62 13.94 -9.44 15.20
CA ASP A 62 13.37 -10.71 15.66
C ASP A 62 12.70 -11.49 14.51
N SER A 63 12.73 -10.97 13.27
CA SER A 63 12.25 -11.71 12.10
C SER A 63 13.17 -12.87 11.72
N VAL A 64 12.58 -14.03 11.46
CA VAL A 64 13.31 -15.22 10.99
C VAL A 64 13.66 -15.05 9.51
N LYS A 65 14.91 -14.68 9.23
CA LYS A 65 15.43 -14.31 7.91
C LYS A 65 15.11 -15.35 6.83
N GLU A 66 15.22 -16.64 7.15
CA GLU A 66 15.03 -17.76 6.21
C GLU A 66 13.55 -18.00 5.87
N ARG A 67 12.62 -17.37 6.59
CA ARG A 67 11.16 -17.53 6.42
C ARG A 67 10.50 -16.28 5.84
N LEU A 68 11.26 -15.19 5.63
CA LEU A 68 10.73 -13.99 4.99
C LEU A 68 10.69 -14.18 3.47
N TYR A 69 9.66 -13.61 2.85
CA TYR A 69 9.53 -13.57 1.38
C TYR A 69 10.57 -12.66 0.69
N ARG A 70 11.43 -12.01 1.48
CA ARG A 70 12.55 -11.19 1.01
C ARG A 70 13.68 -11.13 2.03
N VAL A 71 14.85 -10.72 1.56
CA VAL A 71 16.00 -10.43 2.42
C VAL A 71 15.67 -9.22 3.31
N PRO A 72 15.91 -9.30 4.64
CA PRO A 72 15.87 -8.17 5.56
C PRO A 72 16.85 -7.07 5.17
N ILE A 73 16.55 -5.84 5.60
CA ILE A 73 17.50 -4.73 5.51
C ILE A 73 18.38 -4.80 6.76
N GLU A 74 19.68 -4.95 6.57
CA GLU A 74 20.67 -5.11 7.64
C GLU A 74 21.17 -3.76 8.15
N ASN A 75 21.85 -3.79 9.31
CA ASN A 75 22.46 -2.59 9.88
C ASN A 75 23.49 -1.99 8.90
N GLY A 76 23.48 -0.68 8.72
CA GLY A 76 24.34 0.04 7.80
C GLY A 76 23.86 0.04 6.34
N GLU A 77 22.72 -0.60 6.03
CA GLU A 77 22.10 -0.54 4.70
C GLU A 77 21.10 0.63 4.60
N LEU A 78 20.84 1.06 3.36
CA LEU A 78 19.84 2.10 3.08
C LEU A 78 18.43 1.59 3.38
N MET A 79 17.61 2.44 4.00
CA MET A 79 16.21 2.10 4.23
C MET A 79 15.46 2.11 2.90
N GLU A 80 14.94 0.95 2.50
CA GLU A 80 14.23 0.81 1.25
C GLU A 80 12.77 1.25 1.31
N SER A 81 12.25 1.71 0.18
CA SER A 81 10.86 2.14 0.01
C SER A 81 10.45 2.08 -1.46
N TYR A 82 9.16 1.94 -1.74
CA TYR A 82 8.63 2.25 -3.05
C TYR A 82 8.43 3.76 -3.19
N GLY A 83 8.53 4.30 -4.39
CA GLY A 83 8.36 5.73 -4.58
C GLY A 83 8.25 6.14 -6.03
N ILE A 84 7.98 7.42 -6.24
CA ILE A 84 8.02 8.05 -7.56
C ILE A 84 9.27 8.91 -7.62
N PHE A 85 10.05 8.68 -8.67
CA PHE A 85 11.33 9.30 -8.89
C PHE A 85 11.40 9.91 -10.28
N GLU A 86 12.10 11.04 -10.42
CA GLU A 86 12.46 11.63 -11.70
C GLU A 86 13.86 11.14 -12.10
N VAL A 87 14.01 10.66 -13.33
CA VAL A 87 15.28 10.27 -13.93
C VAL A 87 16.08 11.54 -14.22
N ILE A 88 17.17 11.74 -13.49
CA ILE A 88 18.08 12.86 -13.69
C ILE A 88 19.11 12.53 -14.77
N GLU A 89 19.55 11.26 -14.80
CA GLU A 89 20.44 10.71 -15.82
C GLU A 89 20.23 9.20 -15.94
N SER A 90 20.42 8.65 -17.14
CA SER A 90 20.20 7.24 -17.44
C SER A 90 21.41 6.66 -18.18
N ARG A 91 21.76 5.42 -17.82
CA ARG A 91 22.61 4.51 -18.59
C ARG A 91 21.84 3.24 -18.99
N LYS A 92 20.50 3.31 -19.02
CA LYS A 92 19.60 2.25 -19.49
C LYS A 92 18.75 2.78 -20.64
N ALA A 93 18.78 2.09 -21.78
CA ALA A 93 18.16 2.55 -23.02
C ALA A 93 16.64 2.81 -22.93
N ASP A 94 15.95 2.17 -21.98
CA ASP A 94 14.50 2.28 -21.82
C ASP A 94 14.02 3.56 -21.11
N TYR A 95 14.95 4.35 -20.54
CA TYR A 95 14.63 5.54 -19.75
C TYR A 95 15.45 6.74 -20.18
N GLU A 96 14.78 7.89 -20.25
CA GLU A 96 15.37 9.16 -20.61
C GLU A 96 15.32 10.13 -19.43
N LYS A 97 16.18 11.16 -19.48
CA LYS A 97 16.17 12.23 -18.50
C LYS A 97 14.82 12.95 -18.49
N GLY A 98 14.25 13.12 -17.31
CA GLY A 98 12.94 13.73 -17.10
C GLY A 98 11.79 12.72 -17.04
N ASP A 99 12.04 11.45 -17.38
CA ASP A 99 11.07 10.39 -17.13
C ASP A 99 10.79 10.28 -15.65
N PHE A 100 9.55 9.97 -15.31
CA PHE A 100 9.19 9.62 -13.95
C PHE A 100 8.96 8.11 -13.88
N VAL A 101 9.44 7.50 -12.79
CA VAL A 101 9.38 6.05 -12.59
C VAL A 101 8.84 5.72 -11.22
N LEU A 102 7.95 4.72 -11.17
CA LEU A 102 7.62 4.02 -9.93
C LEU A 102 8.70 2.95 -9.71
N ALA A 103 9.45 3.06 -8.62
CA ALA A 103 10.56 2.15 -8.34
C ALA A 103 10.61 1.74 -6.87
N ARG A 104 11.17 0.56 -6.62
CA ARG A 104 11.71 0.20 -5.30
C ARG A 104 13.11 0.81 -5.21
N ALA A 105 13.27 1.75 -4.30
CA ALA A 105 14.52 2.47 -4.10
C ALA A 105 14.74 2.69 -2.60
N PHE A 106 15.23 3.86 -2.22
CA PHE A 106 15.65 4.18 -0.87
C PHE A 106 15.00 5.47 -0.38
N TRP A 107 14.88 5.61 0.94
CA TRP A 107 14.60 6.90 1.58
C TRP A 107 15.78 7.85 1.41
N ALA A 108 15.88 8.42 0.22
CA ALA A 108 16.94 9.31 -0.20
C ALA A 108 16.43 10.35 -1.19
N ASP A 109 16.80 11.62 -1.03
CA ASP A 109 16.42 12.68 -1.99
C ASP A 109 17.04 12.45 -3.38
N TYR A 110 18.24 11.89 -3.43
CA TYR A 110 18.91 11.36 -4.62
C TYR A 110 19.47 9.96 -4.37
N CYS A 111 19.34 9.08 -5.35
CA CYS A 111 19.93 7.75 -5.32
C CYS A 111 20.31 7.24 -6.70
N ILE A 112 21.19 6.24 -6.73
CA ILE A 112 21.52 5.48 -7.93
C ILE A 112 20.81 4.13 -7.81
N LEU A 113 20.03 3.77 -8.83
CA LEU A 113 19.37 2.49 -8.95
C LEU A 113 20.11 1.61 -9.95
N THR A 114 20.43 0.39 -9.55
CA THR A 114 21.15 -0.57 -10.40
C THR A 114 20.19 -1.52 -11.12
N PRO A 115 20.65 -2.27 -12.15
CA PRO A 115 19.82 -3.27 -12.82
C PRO A 115 19.21 -4.34 -11.90
N ILE A 116 19.85 -4.63 -10.77
CA ILE A 116 19.34 -5.59 -9.77
C ILE A 116 18.09 -5.02 -9.09
N ASP A 117 18.09 -3.72 -8.80
CA ASP A 117 16.98 -3.01 -8.15
C ASP A 117 15.78 -2.84 -9.10
N LEU A 118 16.06 -2.74 -10.41
CA LEU A 118 15.06 -2.52 -11.46
C LEU A 118 14.22 -3.74 -11.85
N LYS A 119 14.51 -4.95 -11.33
CA LYS A 119 13.77 -6.17 -11.69
C LYS A 119 12.27 -6.14 -11.35
N VAL A 120 11.81 -5.17 -10.56
CA VAL A 120 10.39 -4.92 -10.30
C VAL A 120 9.86 -3.89 -11.32
N ASP A 121 9.98 -4.21 -12.61
CA ASP A 121 9.71 -3.29 -13.73
C ASP A 121 8.22 -3.26 -14.13
N ALA A 122 7.34 -3.07 -13.14
CA ALA A 122 5.91 -2.87 -13.40
C ALA A 122 5.59 -1.39 -13.73
N GLY A 123 6.47 -0.46 -13.36
CA GLY A 123 6.18 0.98 -13.25
C GLY A 123 6.34 1.80 -14.52
N ALA A 124 7.31 1.48 -15.39
CA ALA A 124 7.62 2.32 -16.55
C ALA A 124 6.47 2.34 -17.59
N THR A 125 5.82 1.19 -17.80
CA THR A 125 4.67 1.06 -18.71
C THR A 125 3.43 1.76 -18.16
N LEU A 126 3.28 1.76 -16.83
CA LEU A 126 2.12 2.32 -16.14
C LEU A 126 2.03 3.84 -16.31
N MET A 127 3.16 4.54 -16.15
CA MET A 127 3.25 6.01 -16.23
C MET A 127 2.81 6.58 -17.58
N LYS A 128 2.92 5.81 -18.66
CA LYS A 128 2.47 6.23 -20.00
C LYS A 128 0.94 6.12 -20.17
N VAL A 129 0.23 5.43 -19.26
CA VAL A 129 -1.19 5.06 -19.41
C VAL A 129 -2.13 5.91 -18.54
N MET A 130 -1.66 6.61 -17.50
CA MET A 130 -2.53 7.38 -16.59
C MET A 130 -1.97 8.73 -16.14
N GLY A 131 -2.84 9.56 -15.57
CA GLY A 131 -2.63 10.97 -15.23
C GLY A 131 -1.64 11.26 -14.10
N ASP A 132 -2.13 11.54 -12.88
CA ASP A 132 -1.30 11.99 -11.76
C ASP A 132 -0.35 10.87 -11.32
N PRO A 133 0.99 11.07 -11.30
CA PRO A 133 1.94 10.03 -10.91
C PRO A 133 1.63 9.35 -9.58
N THR A 134 1.02 10.06 -8.63
CA THR A 134 0.65 9.51 -7.32
C THR A 134 -0.50 8.49 -7.39
N ASP A 135 -1.28 8.46 -8.49
CA ASP A 135 -2.25 7.39 -8.75
C ASP A 135 -1.56 6.02 -8.83
N PHE A 136 -0.32 5.95 -9.34
CA PHE A 136 0.39 4.68 -9.50
C PHE A 136 0.90 4.10 -8.19
N LEU A 137 1.20 4.94 -7.18
CA LEU A 137 1.56 4.44 -5.85
C LEU A 137 0.36 3.73 -5.20
N THR A 138 -0.86 4.23 -5.44
CA THR A 138 -2.08 3.64 -4.88
C THR A 138 -2.67 2.53 -5.77
N LEU A 139 -2.69 2.68 -7.09
CA LEU A 139 -3.23 1.64 -7.98
C LEU A 139 -2.24 0.50 -8.21
N GLY A 140 -0.94 0.77 -8.14
CA GLY A 140 0.13 -0.19 -8.38
C GLY A 140 0.14 -1.29 -7.33
N ILE A 141 0.97 -1.19 -6.31
CA ILE A 141 1.18 -2.32 -5.38
C ILE A 141 -0.09 -2.60 -4.56
N THR A 142 -0.73 -1.57 -4.01
CA THR A 142 -1.87 -1.75 -3.10
C THR A 142 -3.15 -2.11 -3.85
N GLY A 143 -3.44 -1.46 -4.99
CA GLY A 143 -4.55 -1.83 -5.86
C GLY A 143 -4.44 -3.25 -6.43
N ILE A 144 -3.25 -3.66 -6.90
CA ILE A 144 -3.02 -5.02 -7.40
C ILE A 144 -3.10 -6.06 -6.28
N THR A 145 -2.64 -5.72 -5.06
CA THR A 145 -2.80 -6.56 -3.87
C THR A 145 -4.29 -6.78 -3.58
N ALA A 146 -5.11 -5.74 -3.62
CA ALA A 146 -6.56 -5.85 -3.44
C ALA A 146 -7.21 -6.71 -4.54
N TYR A 147 -6.81 -6.51 -5.79
CA TYR A 147 -7.31 -7.26 -6.95
C TYR A 147 -7.08 -8.76 -6.80
N PHE A 148 -5.82 -9.19 -6.65
CA PHE A 148 -5.52 -10.63 -6.55
C PHE A 148 -5.98 -11.22 -5.22
N GLY A 149 -5.86 -10.46 -4.13
CA GLY A 149 -6.35 -10.89 -2.82
C GLY A 149 -7.84 -11.21 -2.88
N LEU A 150 -8.66 -10.35 -3.48
CA LEU A 150 -10.10 -10.59 -3.51
C LEU A 150 -10.54 -11.59 -4.58
N LEU A 151 -10.04 -11.44 -5.82
CA LEU A 151 -10.52 -12.22 -6.97
C LEU A 151 -9.87 -13.60 -7.10
N THR A 152 -8.61 -13.73 -6.68
CA THR A 152 -7.85 -14.99 -6.81
C THR A 152 -7.80 -15.73 -5.48
N VAL A 153 -7.25 -15.10 -4.44
CA VAL A 153 -7.08 -15.76 -3.14
C VAL A 153 -8.41 -15.91 -2.43
N GLY A 154 -9.24 -14.86 -2.40
CA GLY A 154 -10.57 -14.89 -1.81
C GLY A 154 -11.59 -15.61 -2.69
N ALA A 155 -11.35 -15.66 -4.01
CA ALA A 155 -12.28 -16.20 -5.01
C ALA A 155 -13.73 -15.73 -4.77
N ALA A 156 -13.89 -14.42 -4.46
CA ALA A 156 -15.19 -13.82 -4.23
C ALA A 156 -16.02 -13.88 -5.52
N THR A 157 -17.11 -14.64 -5.52
CA THR A 157 -17.83 -15.01 -6.75
C THR A 157 -19.33 -14.77 -6.69
N SER A 158 -19.97 -14.87 -5.52
CA SER A 158 -21.42 -14.70 -5.39
C SER A 158 -21.79 -13.30 -4.90
N LYS A 159 -22.77 -12.67 -5.54
CA LYS A 159 -23.36 -11.39 -5.08
C LYS A 159 -23.98 -11.49 -3.69
N ASP A 160 -24.38 -12.69 -3.28
CA ASP A 160 -24.96 -12.97 -1.97
C ASP A 160 -23.91 -13.29 -0.90
N SER A 161 -22.61 -13.22 -1.24
CA SER A 161 -21.55 -13.43 -0.26
C SER A 161 -21.45 -12.28 0.75
N THR A 162 -21.05 -12.60 1.98
CA THR A 162 -20.57 -11.59 2.94
C THR A 162 -19.06 -11.43 2.81
N VAL A 163 -18.61 -10.21 2.50
CA VAL A 163 -17.19 -9.86 2.43
C VAL A 163 -16.84 -8.91 3.57
N VAL A 164 -15.93 -9.34 4.45
CA VAL A 164 -15.42 -8.52 5.56
C VAL A 164 -13.98 -8.11 5.25
N VAL A 165 -13.66 -6.83 5.43
CA VAL A 165 -12.30 -6.30 5.17
C VAL A 165 -11.79 -5.59 6.43
N SER A 166 -10.66 -6.02 6.98
CA SER A 166 -9.99 -5.29 8.05
C SER A 166 -9.04 -4.22 7.50
N VAL A 167 -8.79 -3.17 8.29
CA VAL A 167 -8.08 -1.95 7.81
C VAL A 167 -8.70 -1.45 6.50
N ALA A 168 -10.04 -1.49 6.42
CA ALA A 168 -10.79 -1.23 5.19
C ALA A 168 -10.59 0.19 4.68
N ALA A 169 -10.29 1.13 5.58
CA ALA A 169 -10.00 2.52 5.24
C ALA A 169 -8.55 2.74 4.72
N GLY A 170 -7.71 1.71 4.72
CA GLY A 170 -6.35 1.78 4.20
C GLY A 170 -6.30 1.68 2.68
N ALA A 171 -5.10 1.82 2.10
CA ALA A 171 -4.91 1.79 0.66
C ALA A 171 -5.39 0.49 0.00
N THR A 172 -4.93 -0.67 0.49
CA THR A 172 -5.40 -1.98 -0.02
C THR A 172 -6.87 -2.23 0.33
N GLY A 173 -7.26 -1.99 1.59
CA GLY A 173 -8.61 -2.29 2.07
C GLY A 173 -9.70 -1.51 1.33
N SER A 174 -9.46 -0.23 1.04
CA SER A 174 -10.46 0.63 0.40
C SER A 174 -10.69 0.24 -1.06
N VAL A 175 -9.64 -0.20 -1.76
CA VAL A 175 -9.77 -0.76 -3.10
C VAL A 175 -10.48 -2.12 -3.04
N ALA A 176 -10.17 -2.98 -2.07
CA ALA A 176 -10.84 -4.27 -1.89
C ALA A 176 -12.35 -4.10 -1.66
N CYS A 177 -12.75 -3.16 -0.79
CA CYS A 177 -14.16 -2.83 -0.56
C CYS A 177 -14.85 -2.36 -1.85
N GLN A 178 -14.20 -1.49 -2.64
CA GLN A 178 -14.77 -0.97 -3.88
C GLN A 178 -14.86 -2.06 -4.97
N ILE A 179 -13.88 -2.96 -5.10
CA ILE A 179 -13.98 -4.10 -6.01
C ILE A 179 -15.15 -5.00 -5.58
N ALA A 180 -15.25 -5.33 -4.28
CA ALA A 180 -16.38 -6.12 -3.78
C ALA A 180 -17.72 -5.46 -4.10
N LYS A 181 -17.87 -4.17 -3.80
CA LYS A 181 -19.14 -3.46 -3.94
C LYS A 181 -19.49 -3.11 -5.39
N ASN A 182 -18.60 -2.37 -6.05
CA ASN A 182 -18.91 -1.69 -7.30
C ASN A 182 -18.60 -2.53 -8.55
N VAL A 183 -17.72 -3.52 -8.43
CA VAL A 183 -17.32 -4.39 -9.53
C VAL A 183 -18.05 -5.74 -9.45
N LEU A 184 -17.96 -6.42 -8.31
CA LEU A 184 -18.58 -7.73 -8.12
C LEU A 184 -20.07 -7.65 -7.76
N GLY A 185 -20.53 -6.50 -7.23
CA GLY A 185 -21.92 -6.32 -6.84
C GLY A 185 -22.29 -7.12 -5.59
N ILE A 186 -21.33 -7.31 -4.68
CA ILE A 186 -21.55 -7.97 -3.39
C ILE A 186 -22.55 -7.18 -2.56
N LYS A 187 -23.57 -7.86 -2.03
CA LYS A 187 -24.65 -7.24 -1.27
C LYS A 187 -24.29 -6.89 0.17
N ASN A 188 -23.37 -7.63 0.79
CA ASN A 188 -22.95 -7.39 2.16
C ASN A 188 -21.42 -7.20 2.24
N VAL A 189 -20.99 -5.94 2.21
CA VAL A 189 -19.58 -5.55 2.39
C VAL A 189 -19.42 -4.84 3.73
N VAL A 190 -18.66 -5.46 4.65
CA VAL A 190 -18.37 -4.94 5.99
C VAL A 190 -16.92 -4.45 6.04
N GLY A 191 -16.70 -3.16 6.28
CA GLY A 191 -15.37 -2.59 6.47
C GLY A 191 -15.06 -2.32 7.94
N ILE A 192 -13.89 -2.72 8.43
CA ILE A 192 -13.44 -2.44 9.80
C ILE A 192 -12.32 -1.40 9.78
N THR A 193 -12.44 -0.37 10.62
CA THR A 193 -11.50 0.77 10.67
C THR A 193 -11.41 1.37 12.08
N SER A 194 -10.65 2.46 12.23
CA SER A 194 -10.18 2.99 13.51
C SER A 194 -10.88 4.25 14.00
N SER A 195 -11.86 4.79 13.26
CA SER A 195 -12.58 6.02 13.64
C SER A 195 -13.88 6.19 12.87
N GLU A 196 -14.82 6.95 13.44
CA GLU A 196 -16.11 7.26 12.79
C GLU A 196 -15.95 8.00 11.46
N ALA A 197 -15.00 8.95 11.37
CA ALA A 197 -14.70 9.64 10.12
C ALA A 197 -14.28 8.67 9.00
N LYS A 198 -13.53 7.62 9.36
CA LYS A 198 -13.15 6.56 8.42
C LYS A 198 -14.33 5.65 8.10
N CYS A 199 -15.20 5.34 9.07
CA CYS A 199 -16.42 4.59 8.84
C CYS A 199 -17.33 5.31 7.84
N ASP A 200 -17.46 6.63 7.97
CA ASP A 200 -18.28 7.47 7.10
C ASP A 200 -17.80 7.44 5.66
N PHE A 201 -16.50 7.50 5.43
CA PHE A 201 -15.95 7.33 4.09
C PHE A 201 -16.18 5.94 3.53
N LEU A 202 -16.01 4.89 4.32
CA LEU A 202 -16.26 3.52 3.83
C LEU A 202 -17.70 3.38 3.34
N LYS A 203 -18.66 3.94 4.07
CA LYS A 203 -20.08 3.96 3.68
C LYS A 203 -20.32 4.86 2.45
N LYS A 204 -19.87 6.12 2.51
CA LYS A 204 -20.21 7.16 1.50
C LYS A 204 -19.42 7.04 0.21
N SER A 205 -18.16 6.59 0.27
CA SER A 205 -17.21 6.64 -0.84
C SER A 205 -16.80 5.27 -1.33
N CYS A 206 -16.63 4.28 -0.44
CA CYS A 206 -16.35 2.90 -0.86
C CYS A 206 -17.61 2.04 -1.06
N GLY A 207 -18.77 2.49 -0.58
CA GLY A 207 -20.04 1.80 -0.70
C GLY A 207 -20.20 0.60 0.25
N CYS A 208 -19.44 0.52 1.33
CA CYS A 208 -19.62 -0.54 2.33
C CYS A 208 -21.02 -0.45 2.95
N ASP A 209 -21.69 -1.59 3.09
CA ASP A 209 -23.01 -1.70 3.74
C ASP A 209 -22.90 -1.45 5.25
N TYR A 210 -21.81 -1.95 5.84
CA TYR A 210 -21.45 -1.71 7.22
C TYR A 210 -20.02 -1.17 7.30
N ALA A 211 -19.80 -0.21 8.20
CA ALA A 211 -18.46 0.25 8.53
C ALA A 211 -18.31 0.36 10.05
N LEU A 212 -17.38 -0.41 10.60
CA LEU A 212 -17.24 -0.66 12.02
C LEU A 212 -15.95 -0.04 12.56
N ASN A 213 -16.09 0.73 13.64
CA ASN A 213 -14.95 1.29 14.34
C ASN A 213 -14.48 0.32 15.43
N TYR A 214 -13.34 -0.33 15.27
CA TYR A 214 -12.84 -1.33 16.23
C TYR A 214 -12.50 -0.74 17.61
N ARG A 215 -12.40 0.59 17.72
CA ARG A 215 -12.18 1.31 18.99
C ARG A 215 -13.49 1.63 19.71
N SER A 216 -14.64 1.39 19.09
CA SER A 216 -15.95 1.63 19.71
C SER A 216 -16.20 0.59 20.82
N PRO A 217 -16.77 0.99 21.98
CA PRO A 217 -17.18 0.03 23.00
C PRO A 217 -18.27 -0.96 22.52
N SER A 218 -19.04 -0.60 21.49
CA SER A 218 -20.06 -1.46 20.87
C SER A 218 -19.52 -2.39 19.78
N PHE A 219 -18.24 -2.28 19.42
CA PHE A 219 -17.67 -2.93 18.23
C PHE A 219 -18.00 -4.42 18.12
N LYS A 220 -17.90 -5.16 19.23
CA LYS A 220 -18.19 -6.60 19.23
C LYS A 220 -19.64 -6.90 18.84
N GLN A 221 -20.58 -6.19 19.43
CA GLN A 221 -22.01 -6.34 19.12
C GLN A 221 -22.30 -5.92 17.68
N ASP A 222 -21.71 -4.81 17.23
CA ASP A 222 -21.90 -4.31 15.86
C ASP A 222 -21.31 -5.29 14.82
N PHE A 223 -20.19 -5.95 15.16
CA PHE A 223 -19.58 -6.98 14.33
C PHE A 223 -20.47 -8.22 14.23
N GLU A 224 -21.03 -8.70 15.34
CA GLU A 224 -21.96 -9.84 15.34
C GLU A 224 -23.20 -9.55 14.48
N GLU A 225 -23.79 -8.35 14.59
CA GLU A 225 -24.94 -7.96 13.77
C GLU A 225 -24.59 -7.82 12.27
N ALA A 226 -23.49 -7.14 11.95
CA ALA A 226 -23.05 -6.94 10.56
C ALA A 226 -22.64 -8.26 9.87
N THR A 227 -22.30 -9.28 10.66
CA THR A 227 -21.88 -10.60 10.16
C THR A 227 -22.90 -11.70 10.45
N LYS A 228 -24.17 -11.38 10.76
CA LYS A 228 -25.19 -12.37 11.16
C LYS A 228 -25.40 -13.54 10.19
N ASP A 229 -25.16 -13.32 8.89
CA ASP A 229 -25.26 -14.32 7.82
C ASP A 229 -23.95 -15.11 7.57
N ASP A 230 -23.03 -15.03 8.53
CA ASP A 230 -21.66 -15.54 8.46
C ASP A 230 -20.82 -14.91 7.33
N ILE A 231 -19.52 -15.17 7.35
CA ILE A 231 -18.53 -14.55 6.46
C ILE A 231 -18.10 -15.52 5.38
N ASP A 232 -18.29 -15.14 4.11
CA ASP A 232 -17.80 -15.92 2.99
C ASP A 232 -16.32 -15.65 2.72
N VAL A 233 -15.93 -14.37 2.73
CA VAL A 233 -14.56 -13.92 2.49
C VAL A 233 -14.15 -12.91 3.55
N TYR A 234 -13.08 -13.21 4.29
CA TYR A 234 -12.43 -12.25 5.18
C TYR A 234 -11.10 -11.83 4.57
N PHE A 235 -11.00 -10.55 4.19
CA PHE A 235 -9.76 -9.94 3.73
C PHE A 235 -9.00 -9.38 4.94
N ASP A 236 -7.99 -10.12 5.39
CA ASP A 236 -7.27 -9.84 6.62
C ASP A 236 -6.00 -9.03 6.38
N ASN A 237 -5.99 -7.80 6.89
CA ASN A 237 -4.83 -6.91 6.93
C ASN A 237 -4.28 -6.73 8.36
N VAL A 238 -4.92 -7.31 9.38
CA VAL A 238 -4.64 -6.99 10.79
C VAL A 238 -4.19 -8.18 11.61
N GLY A 239 -4.80 -9.36 11.47
CA GLY A 239 -4.57 -10.48 12.38
C GLY A 239 -5.18 -10.26 13.78
N GLY A 240 -4.64 -10.96 14.78
CA GLY A 240 -5.01 -10.78 16.19
C GLY A 240 -6.49 -11.04 16.50
N GLU A 241 -7.05 -10.29 17.44
CA GLU A 241 -8.42 -10.47 17.94
C GLU A 241 -9.50 -10.34 16.85
N ILE A 242 -9.31 -9.45 15.87
CA ILE A 242 -10.27 -9.27 14.78
C ILE A 242 -10.27 -10.51 13.86
N LEU A 243 -9.10 -11.13 13.62
CA LEU A 243 -9.03 -12.41 12.91
C LEU A 243 -9.77 -13.51 13.69
N ASP A 244 -9.59 -13.58 15.01
CA ASP A 244 -10.30 -14.55 15.83
C ASP A 244 -11.83 -14.37 15.74
N MET A 245 -12.31 -13.13 15.85
CA MET A 245 -13.73 -12.81 15.68
C MET A 245 -14.26 -13.21 14.30
N ALA A 246 -13.48 -12.95 13.23
CA ALA A 246 -13.85 -13.35 11.89
C ALA A 246 -13.89 -14.88 11.71
N LEU A 247 -12.88 -15.59 12.21
CA LEU A 247 -12.80 -17.05 12.14
C LEU A 247 -14.00 -17.74 12.80
N VAL A 248 -14.48 -17.21 13.92
CA VAL A 248 -15.67 -17.73 14.62
C VAL A 248 -16.97 -17.51 13.84
N ARG A 249 -16.99 -16.58 12.90
CA ARG A 249 -18.14 -16.24 12.06
C ARG A 249 -17.96 -16.68 10.62
N MET A 250 -16.96 -17.50 10.28
CA MET A 250 -16.78 -17.97 8.90
C MET A 250 -17.86 -18.97 8.51
N LYS A 251 -18.40 -18.79 7.31
CA LYS A 251 -19.32 -19.75 6.70
C LYS A 251 -18.59 -21.03 6.32
N GLU A 252 -19.34 -22.11 6.11
CA GLU A 252 -18.78 -23.33 5.53
C GLU A 252 -18.08 -23.05 4.19
N TYR A 253 -16.88 -23.60 4.02
CA TYR A 253 -15.92 -23.35 2.93
C TYR A 253 -15.40 -21.91 2.85
N GLY A 254 -15.61 -21.10 3.88
CA GLY A 254 -15.10 -19.74 4.06
C GLY A 254 -13.65 -19.54 3.62
N ARG A 255 -13.31 -18.33 3.14
CA ARG A 255 -11.97 -17.99 2.67
C ARG A 255 -11.40 -16.81 3.43
N VAL A 256 -10.25 -17.00 4.07
CA VAL A 256 -9.47 -15.92 4.68
C VAL A 256 -8.30 -15.60 3.77
N VAL A 257 -8.27 -14.36 3.28
CA VAL A 257 -7.17 -13.79 2.51
C VAL A 257 -6.21 -13.15 3.51
N SER A 258 -5.14 -13.85 3.86
CA SER A 258 -4.12 -13.33 4.77
C SER A 258 -3.18 -12.39 3.99
N CYS A 259 -3.57 -11.12 3.89
CA CYS A 259 -2.83 -10.08 3.18
C CYS A 259 -1.75 -9.45 4.06
N GLY A 260 -2.03 -9.28 5.34
CA GLY A 260 -1.14 -8.67 6.30
C GLY A 260 -1.60 -8.87 7.74
N ALA A 261 -0.74 -8.52 8.68
CA ALA A 261 -1.02 -8.65 10.11
C ALA A 261 -0.47 -7.44 10.88
N ILE A 262 -0.94 -6.23 10.53
CA ILE A 262 -0.34 -4.98 11.04
C ILE A 262 -0.36 -4.87 12.57
N SER A 263 -1.30 -5.53 13.27
CA SER A 263 -1.32 -5.53 14.74
C SER A 263 -0.15 -6.28 15.36
N LEU A 264 0.54 -7.14 14.60
CA LEU A 264 1.60 -8.01 15.08
C LEU A 264 3.01 -7.47 14.72
N TYR A 265 3.12 -6.54 13.77
CA TYR A 265 4.42 -6.14 13.20
C TYR A 265 5.35 -5.41 14.17
N ASP A 266 4.80 -4.76 15.20
CA ASP A 266 5.57 -4.06 16.24
C ASP A 266 5.57 -4.78 17.60
N ASP A 267 5.03 -6.00 17.65
CA ASP A 267 4.92 -6.88 18.83
C ASP A 267 5.14 -8.35 18.44
N MET A 268 6.29 -8.63 17.83
CA MET A 268 6.63 -9.96 17.31
C MET A 268 6.95 -10.97 18.41
N LYS A 269 7.26 -10.52 19.63
CA LYS A 269 7.49 -11.39 20.80
C LYS A 269 6.23 -11.75 21.56
N GLY A 270 5.07 -11.19 21.18
CA GLY A 270 3.77 -11.56 21.72
C GLY A 270 3.54 -11.06 23.15
N GLY A 271 3.99 -9.84 23.46
CA GLY A 271 3.76 -9.19 24.75
C GLY A 271 2.40 -8.50 24.89
N GLY A 272 1.70 -8.26 23.77
CA GLY A 272 0.39 -7.62 23.63
C GLY A 272 -0.59 -8.43 22.76
N ALA A 273 -1.71 -7.79 22.38
CA ALA A 273 -2.94 -8.35 21.80
C ALA A 273 -2.80 -9.74 21.13
N SER A 274 -3.43 -10.76 21.74
CA SER A 274 -3.46 -12.19 21.36
C SER A 274 -2.43 -12.60 20.31
N ALA A 275 -1.25 -13.03 20.76
CA ALA A 275 -0.12 -13.45 19.93
C ALA A 275 -0.40 -14.67 19.01
N GLY A 276 -1.61 -15.20 18.99
CA GLY A 276 -2.00 -16.31 18.13
C GLY A 276 -3.51 -16.44 17.98
N ILE A 277 -3.92 -17.30 17.05
CA ILE A 277 -5.32 -17.66 16.83
C ILE A 277 -5.83 -18.44 18.05
N SER A 278 -6.97 -18.05 18.62
CA SER A 278 -7.54 -18.75 19.78
C SER A 278 -7.93 -20.19 19.44
N ARG A 279 -8.00 -21.04 20.48
CA ARG A 279 -8.44 -22.43 20.33
C ARG A 279 -9.83 -22.53 19.71
N GLU A 280 -10.72 -21.64 20.12
CA GLU A 280 -12.10 -21.56 19.59
C GLU A 280 -12.07 -21.24 18.10
N ALA A 281 -11.40 -20.15 17.70
CA ALA A 281 -11.27 -19.75 16.30
C ALA A 281 -10.64 -20.86 15.43
N TRP A 282 -9.61 -21.55 15.94
CA TRP A 282 -8.96 -22.63 15.20
C TRP A 282 -9.86 -23.86 15.00
N ILE A 283 -10.70 -24.20 15.98
CA ILE A 283 -11.69 -25.28 15.83
C ILE A 283 -12.67 -24.94 14.68
N GLN A 284 -13.05 -23.66 14.53
CA GLN A 284 -13.97 -23.22 13.49
C GLN A 284 -13.39 -23.39 12.08
N VAL A 285 -12.08 -23.23 11.92
CA VAL A 285 -11.38 -23.55 10.66
C VAL A 285 -11.64 -24.99 10.23
N ILE A 286 -11.56 -25.93 11.19
CA ILE A 286 -11.76 -27.36 10.94
C ILE A 286 -13.23 -27.66 10.67
N CYS A 287 -14.14 -27.18 11.53
CA CYS A 287 -15.57 -27.46 11.42
C CYS A 287 -16.18 -26.93 10.12
N HIS A 288 -15.77 -25.72 9.72
CA HIS A 288 -16.29 -25.03 8.54
C HIS A 288 -15.41 -25.18 7.30
N LYS A 289 -14.36 -26.02 7.33
CA LYS A 289 -13.42 -26.23 6.20
C LYS A 289 -12.91 -24.90 5.63
N VAL A 290 -12.60 -23.95 6.51
CA VAL A 290 -12.15 -22.62 6.11
C VAL A 290 -10.77 -22.74 5.46
N ARG A 291 -10.60 -22.13 4.28
CA ARG A 291 -9.28 -21.97 3.67
C ARG A 291 -8.67 -20.66 4.17
N ILE A 292 -7.53 -20.74 4.84
CA ILE A 292 -6.70 -19.58 5.18
C ILE A 292 -5.49 -19.60 4.26
N GLU A 293 -5.36 -18.57 3.42
CA GLU A 293 -4.28 -18.50 2.44
C GLU A 293 -3.59 -17.14 2.49
N GLY A 294 -2.29 -17.17 2.74
CA GLY A 294 -1.42 -16.00 2.60
C GLY A 294 -0.92 -15.84 1.17
N PHE A 295 -0.66 -14.60 0.78
CA PHE A 295 -0.09 -14.31 -0.53
C PHE A 295 0.86 -13.12 -0.48
N VAL A 296 1.77 -13.06 -1.45
CA VAL A 296 2.64 -11.89 -1.65
C VAL A 296 2.43 -11.41 -3.08
N VAL A 297 2.09 -10.13 -3.27
CA VAL A 297 1.72 -9.59 -4.59
C VAL A 297 2.75 -9.86 -5.69
N ILE A 298 4.03 -9.97 -5.34
CA ILE A 298 5.12 -10.26 -6.29
C ILE A 298 4.97 -11.64 -6.96
N GLN A 299 4.25 -12.59 -6.35
CA GLN A 299 3.98 -13.89 -6.96
C GLN A 299 3.07 -13.78 -8.19
N PHE A 300 2.39 -12.65 -8.37
CA PHE A 300 1.53 -12.35 -9.51
C PHE A 300 2.19 -11.39 -10.51
N ALA A 301 3.53 -11.24 -10.47
CA ALA A 301 4.27 -10.32 -11.32
C ALA A 301 4.04 -10.56 -12.83
N ASP A 302 3.87 -11.81 -13.24
CA ASP A 302 3.56 -12.22 -14.61
C ASP A 302 2.13 -11.86 -15.03
N GLN A 303 1.22 -11.70 -14.06
CA GLN A 303 -0.19 -11.37 -14.27
C GLN A 303 -0.51 -9.89 -14.08
N LEU A 304 0.49 -9.03 -13.80
CA LEU A 304 0.29 -7.58 -13.67
C LEU A 304 -0.39 -6.96 -14.89
N PRO A 305 -0.04 -7.29 -16.15
CA PRO A 305 -0.72 -6.72 -17.31
C PRO A 305 -2.22 -6.99 -17.32
N LYS A 306 -2.63 -8.19 -16.86
CA LYS A 306 -4.04 -8.57 -16.73
C LYS A 306 -4.74 -7.75 -15.66
N ALA A 307 -4.15 -7.65 -14.45
CA ALA A 307 -4.75 -6.87 -13.37
C ALA A 307 -4.95 -5.40 -13.78
N LEU A 308 -3.99 -4.82 -14.50
CA LEU A 308 -4.07 -3.44 -14.99
C LEU A 308 -5.11 -3.26 -16.08
N ALA A 309 -5.27 -4.25 -16.98
CA ALA A 309 -6.30 -4.23 -18.00
C ALA A 309 -7.73 -4.17 -17.41
N ASP A 310 -7.92 -4.64 -16.18
CA ASP A 310 -9.19 -4.56 -15.46
C ASP A 310 -9.28 -3.31 -14.57
N LEU A 311 -8.24 -3.06 -13.76
CA LEU A 311 -8.20 -1.98 -12.77
C LEU A 311 -8.28 -0.58 -13.41
N VAL A 312 -7.62 -0.37 -14.55
CA VAL A 312 -7.59 0.94 -15.22
C VAL A 312 -8.98 1.33 -15.73
N PRO A 313 -9.72 0.47 -16.47
CA PRO A 313 -11.11 0.74 -16.80
C PRO A 313 -12.00 1.01 -15.58
N TRP A 314 -11.89 0.23 -14.50
CA TRP A 314 -12.71 0.44 -13.30
C TRP A 314 -12.45 1.79 -12.64
N LEU A 315 -11.19 2.25 -12.65
CA LEU A 315 -10.84 3.60 -12.21
C LEU A 315 -11.45 4.68 -13.13
N MET A 316 -11.34 4.52 -14.45
CA MET A 316 -11.85 5.49 -15.44
C MET A 316 -13.38 5.57 -15.44
N GLU A 317 -14.06 4.46 -15.17
CA GLU A 317 -15.52 4.37 -15.04
C GLU A 317 -16.02 4.88 -13.67
N GLY A 318 -15.12 5.23 -12.75
CA GLY A 318 -15.49 5.67 -11.40
C GLY A 318 -16.02 4.55 -10.50
N LYS A 319 -15.76 3.28 -10.84
CA LYS A 319 -16.07 2.13 -9.96
C LYS A 319 -15.06 2.03 -8.81
N ILE A 320 -13.84 2.50 -9.04
CA ILE A 320 -12.78 2.61 -8.04
C ILE A 320 -12.35 4.07 -7.97
N HIS A 321 -12.28 4.59 -6.75
CA HIS A 321 -11.68 5.86 -6.41
C HIS A 321 -10.41 5.61 -5.61
N LEU A 322 -9.31 6.19 -6.07
CA LEU A 322 -8.03 6.09 -5.38
C LEU A 322 -8.01 7.02 -4.18
N VAL A 323 -7.64 6.42 -3.07
CA VAL A 323 -7.54 7.07 -1.78
C VAL A 323 -6.08 7.43 -1.58
N LYS A 324 -5.80 8.72 -1.55
CA LYS A 324 -4.47 9.26 -1.32
C LYS A 324 -4.57 10.25 -0.20
N ASP A 325 -3.48 10.38 0.51
CA ASP A 325 -3.30 11.51 1.40
C ASP A 325 -1.80 11.73 1.44
N ILE A 326 -1.43 12.95 1.12
CA ILE A 326 -0.06 13.28 0.80
C ILE A 326 0.46 14.06 1.99
N TRP A 327 1.56 13.60 2.57
CA TRP A 327 2.17 14.30 3.69
C TRP A 327 3.32 15.11 3.14
N GLU A 328 3.13 16.43 3.03
CA GLU A 328 4.25 17.30 2.71
C GLU A 328 5.23 17.30 3.87
N ALA A 329 6.45 16.83 3.59
CA ALA A 329 7.49 16.58 4.58
C ALA A 329 8.87 16.63 3.91
N GLY A 330 9.87 17.08 4.67
CA GLY A 330 11.27 16.98 4.24
C GLY A 330 11.76 15.54 4.28
N ILE A 331 12.93 15.28 3.67
CA ILE A 331 13.57 13.97 3.76
C ILE A 331 13.82 13.57 5.23
N GLU A 332 14.10 14.55 6.09
CA GLU A 332 14.31 14.41 7.53
C GLU A 332 13.09 13.86 8.29
N ASP A 333 11.89 14.03 7.74
CA ASP A 333 10.65 13.64 8.37
C ASP A 333 10.12 12.29 7.90
N VAL A 334 10.73 11.69 6.86
CA VAL A 334 10.25 10.44 6.25
C VAL A 334 10.06 9.30 7.27
N PRO A 335 11.00 9.03 8.22
CA PRO A 335 10.79 7.96 9.21
C PRO A 335 9.60 8.20 10.14
N ARG A 336 9.23 9.46 10.41
CA ARG A 336 8.04 9.81 11.21
C ARG A 336 6.76 9.41 10.50
N GLY A 337 6.80 9.27 9.17
CA GLY A 337 5.73 8.71 8.38
C GLY A 337 5.40 7.29 8.86
N MET A 338 6.41 6.42 8.92
CA MET A 338 6.23 5.04 9.39
C MET A 338 5.54 4.97 10.76
N LEU A 339 5.92 5.79 11.74
CA LEU A 339 5.27 5.79 13.06
C LEU A 339 3.78 6.17 13.01
N LYS A 340 3.39 7.08 12.10
CA LYS A 340 1.98 7.47 11.94
C LYS A 340 1.11 6.30 11.46
N LEU A 341 1.66 5.38 10.66
CA LEU A 341 0.96 4.17 10.22
C LEU A 341 0.59 3.27 11.41
N PHE A 342 1.53 3.06 12.33
CA PHE A 342 1.33 2.13 13.46
C PHE A 342 0.48 2.71 14.59
N LYS A 343 0.59 4.01 14.86
CA LYS A 343 -0.18 4.64 15.95
C LYS A 343 -1.64 4.93 15.59
N GLY A 344 -2.02 4.92 14.31
CA GLY A 344 -3.34 5.31 13.84
C GLY A 344 -3.73 6.69 14.38
N SER A 345 -3.19 7.75 13.76
CA SER A 345 -3.22 9.16 14.22
C SER A 345 -4.40 9.57 15.11
N GLU A 346 -4.10 10.06 16.31
CA GLU A 346 -5.04 10.71 17.26
C GLU A 346 -5.28 12.20 16.97
N SER A 347 -4.89 12.74 15.81
CA SER A 347 -4.97 14.18 15.56
C SER A 347 -6.37 14.63 15.15
N ASN A 348 -7.01 15.43 16.02
CA ASN A 348 -8.18 16.28 15.78
C ASN A 348 -7.87 17.45 14.79
N LEU A 349 -7.22 17.17 13.67
CA LEU A 349 -7.06 18.13 12.57
C LEU A 349 -7.62 17.47 11.32
N GLU A 350 -8.56 18.18 10.70
CA GLU A 350 -9.25 17.79 9.48
C GLU A 350 -8.29 17.31 8.38
N LEU A 351 -8.79 16.38 7.56
CA LEU A 351 -8.24 15.81 6.32
C LEU A 351 -7.43 14.49 6.39
N TYR A 352 -8.21 13.40 6.44
CA TYR A 352 -8.37 12.36 5.38
C TYR A 352 -7.14 11.62 4.77
N TRP A 353 -7.08 10.27 4.94
CA TRP A 353 -6.77 9.22 3.92
C TRP A 353 -5.33 8.67 3.59
N LYS A 354 -4.35 8.53 4.51
CA LYS A 354 -2.88 8.30 4.18
C LYS A 354 -2.38 6.88 3.85
N ASN A 355 -2.04 6.66 2.56
CA ASN A 355 -0.70 6.21 2.13
C ASN A 355 0.26 7.36 2.40
N ILE A 356 1.32 7.23 3.21
CA ILE A 356 2.21 8.37 3.42
C ILE A 356 3.12 8.49 2.21
N ILE A 357 2.67 9.34 1.29
CA ILE A 357 3.40 9.85 0.14
C ILE A 357 4.13 11.13 0.59
N THR A 358 5.43 11.04 0.87
CA THR A 358 6.24 12.22 1.27
C THR A 358 6.64 13.03 0.04
N ARG A 359 6.06 14.22 -0.14
CA ARG A 359 6.46 15.14 -1.22
C ARG A 359 7.78 15.82 -0.88
N ALA A 360 8.86 15.48 -1.58
CA ALA A 360 10.10 16.27 -1.53
C ALA A 360 9.83 17.62 -2.21
N VAL A 361 9.54 18.65 -1.43
CA VAL A 361 9.17 19.98 -1.95
C VAL A 361 10.32 20.54 -2.80
N THR A 362 10.15 20.55 -4.12
CA THR A 362 10.92 21.42 -5.01
C THR A 362 9.95 22.34 -5.74
N LYS A 363 10.27 23.65 -5.77
CA LYS A 363 9.43 24.74 -6.34
C LYS A 363 9.01 24.52 -7.80
N THR A 364 9.54 23.50 -8.47
CA THR A 364 9.34 23.16 -9.88
C THR A 364 8.05 22.38 -10.18
N TRP A 365 7.41 21.74 -9.19
CA TRP A 365 6.25 20.87 -9.43
C TRP A 365 4.98 21.63 -9.85
N GLU A 366 4.67 22.77 -9.23
CA GLU A 366 3.45 23.55 -9.52
C GLU A 366 3.44 24.13 -10.94
N ALA A 367 4.60 24.56 -11.43
CA ALA A 367 4.76 25.05 -12.80
C ALA A 367 4.54 23.96 -13.86
N ARG A 368 4.89 22.69 -13.56
CA ARG A 368 4.74 21.56 -14.49
C ARG A 368 3.37 20.90 -14.41
N ALA A 369 2.75 20.81 -13.23
CA ALA A 369 1.36 20.33 -13.08
C ALA A 369 0.37 21.18 -13.91
N SER A 370 0.64 22.48 -14.01
CA SER A 370 -0.09 23.41 -14.88
C SER A 370 0.03 23.06 -16.37
N ALA A 371 1.21 22.60 -16.81
CA ALA A 371 1.45 22.16 -18.20
C ALA A 371 0.71 20.83 -18.54
N PHE A 372 0.58 19.91 -17.57
CA PHE A 372 -0.24 18.72 -17.72
C PHE A 372 -1.74 19.03 -17.85
N GLY A 373 -2.22 20.05 -17.14
CA GLY A 373 -3.59 20.57 -17.30
C GLY A 373 -3.86 21.11 -18.71
N ASN A 374 -2.88 21.82 -19.29
CA ASN A 374 -2.98 22.37 -20.65
C ASN A 374 -2.91 21.32 -21.77
N PHE A 375 -2.26 20.17 -21.52
CA PHE A 375 -2.23 19.03 -22.47
C PHE A 375 -3.60 18.34 -22.61
N LYS A 376 -4.47 18.43 -21.59
CA LYS A 376 -5.87 17.95 -21.65
C LYS A 376 -6.78 18.84 -22.49
N ALA A 377 -6.51 20.15 -22.55
CA ALA A 377 -7.32 21.10 -23.33
C ALA A 377 -7.05 20.95 -24.83
N THR A 378 -5.77 20.91 -25.22
CA THR A 378 -5.33 20.81 -26.62
C THR A 378 -5.78 19.51 -27.31
N LYS A 379 -5.71 18.35 -26.63
CA LYS A 379 -6.19 17.08 -27.22
C LYS A 379 -7.72 16.95 -27.31
N ARG A 380 -8.48 17.75 -26.54
CA ARG A 380 -9.94 17.77 -26.61
C ARG A 380 -10.43 18.61 -27.79
N GLU A 381 -9.71 19.69 -28.10
CA GLU A 381 -9.94 20.54 -29.28
C GLU A 381 -9.53 19.82 -30.58
N GLU A 382 -8.37 19.16 -30.61
CA GLU A 382 -7.92 18.37 -31.80
C GLU A 382 -8.84 17.18 -32.14
N ARG A 383 -9.58 16.64 -31.17
CA ARG A 383 -10.60 15.60 -31.40
C ARG A 383 -11.95 16.14 -31.87
N GLN A 384 -12.24 17.42 -31.61
CA GLN A 384 -13.47 18.05 -32.11
C GLN A 384 -13.29 18.63 -33.52
N GLU A 385 -12.09 19.06 -33.89
CA GLU A 385 -11.80 19.55 -35.26
C GLU A 385 -11.66 18.43 -36.30
N ASN A 386 -11.30 17.20 -35.90
CA ASN A 386 -11.22 16.04 -36.80
C ASN A 386 -12.56 15.28 -36.97
N MET A 387 -13.68 15.88 -36.56
CA MET A 387 -15.02 15.28 -36.62
C MET A 387 -16.04 16.14 -37.38
N VAL A 388 -15.58 17.05 -38.25
CA VAL A 388 -16.42 17.83 -39.18
C VAL A 388 -16.01 17.59 -40.62
#